data_AF-A0A2N5G2Z3-F1
#
_entry.id   AF-A0A2N5G2Z3-F1
#
_cell.length_a   1.000
_cell.length_b   1.000
_cell.length_c   1.000
_cell.angle_alpha   90.00
_cell.angle_beta   90.00
_cell.angle_gamma   90.00
#
_symmetry.space_group_name_H-M   'P 1'
#
loop_
_entity.id
_entity.type
_entity.pdbx_description
1 polymer ?
#
loop_
_entity_poly.entity_id
_entity_poly.type
_entity_poly.pdbx_seq_one_letter_code
_entity_poly.pdbx_strand_id
1 'polypeptide(L)'
;MKQNLKKMIIPVLGLSLLFPSAGSAAEQTPTVKTPAADLRAALDQLLSEHYILAVSSMTKSFEGATDAEALTKALDQNALDMTPAIASIYGEEGAAEFERIFRGHNGYAYTFVQAAKNNDEAARQEAEKEVEEFVEEFSTFLGKATEGKLPAEAAAKAVSLHEDQVIQTFDHYVEGEYEEAYKSFREGYKHMFSISKALSSAITAQMPEKFANSSSDTPAADLRSALNSLASEHFALAVMGMEKGYTQSEDYDFITWAENANTADFKAAIGSIYGEAGAQQFEKVWQTDHINAQGKIAAAELEGDKEAAEAARAQLDKFAKDFGGFLGAATDGNLPAADAEAAVKAHENQVLMAFDQYKAGNYEESAGTFREGFAAMFTIGEVLGNAIVTQMPDKFAEAAMPETMPKTGLGGASNPADAATILWSVLGVMLAAGGVFSLRKKAVK
;
A
#
# COMPACT_ATOMS: atom_id res chain seq x y z
N MET A 1 -18.99 31.68 13.43
CA MET A 1 -19.10 30.41 14.20
C MET A 1 -18.52 29.31 13.34
N LYS A 2 -17.27 28.90 13.62
CA LYS A 2 -16.61 27.76 12.97
C LYS A 2 -17.21 26.49 13.55
N GLN A 3 -17.85 25.65 12.73
CA GLN A 3 -18.16 24.27 13.12
C GLN A 3 -17.06 23.39 12.54
N ASN A 4 -16.17 22.93 13.42
CA ASN A 4 -15.22 21.86 13.14
C ASN A 4 -16.01 20.54 13.05
N LEU A 5 -16.31 20.10 11.84
CA LEU A 5 -16.83 18.76 11.61
C LEU A 5 -15.62 17.81 11.54
N LYS A 6 -15.33 17.12 12.65
CA LYS A 6 -14.39 16.00 12.64
C LYS A 6 -14.97 14.91 11.73
N LYS A 7 -14.46 14.77 10.51
CA LYS A 7 -14.71 13.60 9.67
C LYS A 7 -13.86 12.46 10.22
N MET A 8 -14.47 11.58 11.02
CA MET A 8 -13.87 10.28 11.30
C MET A 8 -14.12 9.39 10.08
N ILE A 9 -13.06 9.02 9.37
CA ILE A 9 -13.09 7.96 8.36
C ILE A 9 -12.95 6.66 9.14
N ILE A 10 -14.08 6.09 9.54
CA ILE A 10 -14.10 4.73 10.10
C ILE A 10 -14.14 3.79 8.89
N PRO A 11 -13.15 2.89 8.69
CA PRO A 11 -13.33 1.77 7.79
C PRO A 11 -14.43 0.89 8.38
N VAL A 12 -15.66 1.06 7.89
CA VAL A 12 -16.77 0.20 8.28
C VAL A 12 -16.53 -1.15 7.62
N LEU A 13 -15.96 -2.09 8.37
CA LEU A 13 -16.06 -3.51 8.06
C LEU A 13 -17.55 -3.86 8.00
N GLY A 14 -18.08 -4.00 6.79
CA GLY A 14 -19.50 -4.22 6.53
C GLY A 14 -19.96 -5.53 7.16
N LEU A 15 -20.61 -5.44 8.33
CA LEU A 15 -21.27 -6.59 8.95
C LEU A 15 -22.60 -6.88 8.24
N SER A 16 -22.55 -7.53 7.07
CA SER A 16 -23.74 -8.12 6.46
C SER A 16 -24.07 -9.44 7.16
N LEU A 17 -24.93 -9.39 8.20
CA LEU A 17 -25.55 -10.56 8.82
C LEU A 17 -26.63 -11.13 7.89
N LEU A 18 -26.30 -12.17 7.12
CA LEU A 18 -27.28 -13.05 6.49
C LEU A 18 -27.19 -14.44 7.12
N PHE A 19 -28.33 -14.90 7.65
CA PHE A 19 -28.51 -16.21 8.28
C PHE A 19 -28.27 -17.35 7.29
N PRO A 20 -27.61 -18.47 7.68
CA PRO A 20 -27.42 -19.61 6.81
C PRO A 20 -28.68 -20.47 6.76
N SER A 21 -29.36 -20.48 5.62
CA SER A 21 -30.15 -21.65 5.23
C SER A 21 -29.19 -22.76 4.82
N ALA A 22 -29.15 -23.85 5.58
CA ALA A 22 -28.40 -25.05 5.25
C ALA A 22 -28.83 -25.56 3.85
N GLY A 23 -27.95 -25.37 2.87
CA GLY A 23 -28.07 -25.85 1.51
C GLY A 23 -26.71 -26.39 1.07
N SER A 24 -26.75 -27.49 0.33
CA SER A 24 -25.62 -28.28 -0.19
C SER A 24 -24.41 -27.45 -0.62
N ALA A 25 -23.20 -28.01 -0.47
CA ALA A 25 -21.93 -27.45 -0.96
C ALA A 25 -22.02 -27.15 -2.47
N ALA A 26 -22.50 -25.95 -2.80
CA ALA A 26 -22.28 -25.33 -4.08
C ALA A 26 -20.80 -24.90 -4.07
N GLU A 27 -20.08 -25.20 -5.16
CA GLU A 27 -18.78 -24.57 -5.40
C GLU A 27 -18.94 -23.07 -5.18
N GLN A 28 -18.26 -22.52 -4.17
CA GLN A 28 -18.32 -21.09 -3.92
C GLN A 28 -17.60 -20.41 -5.09
N THR A 29 -18.34 -19.63 -5.87
CA THR A 29 -17.76 -18.79 -6.92
C THR A 29 -16.67 -17.92 -6.29
N PRO A 30 -15.45 -17.91 -6.83
CA PRO A 30 -14.38 -17.10 -6.27
C PRO A 30 -14.79 -15.63 -6.25
N THR A 31 -14.41 -14.94 -5.19
CA THR A 31 -14.75 -13.54 -4.99
C THR A 31 -13.64 -12.85 -4.21
N VAL A 32 -13.43 -11.57 -4.51
CA VAL A 32 -12.51 -10.70 -3.76
C VAL A 32 -13.16 -10.15 -2.48
N LYS A 33 -14.45 -10.40 -2.29
CA LYS A 33 -15.30 -9.85 -1.22
C LYS A 33 -15.66 -10.95 -0.23
N THR A 34 -14.74 -11.23 0.67
CA THR A 34 -14.96 -12.11 1.82
C THR A 34 -14.54 -11.36 3.09
N PRO A 35 -15.10 -11.69 4.27
CA PRO A 35 -14.66 -11.07 5.52
C PRO A 35 -13.14 -11.17 5.76
N ALA A 36 -12.51 -12.28 5.35
CA ALA A 36 -11.08 -12.46 5.46
C ALA A 36 -10.28 -11.61 4.44
N ALA A 37 -10.77 -11.49 3.19
CA ALA A 37 -10.18 -10.59 2.20
C ALA A 37 -10.33 -9.11 2.58
N ASP A 38 -11.45 -8.74 3.23
CA ASP A 38 -11.68 -7.40 3.76
C ASP A 38 -10.73 -7.07 4.92
N LEU A 39 -10.48 -8.03 5.82
CA LEU A 39 -9.45 -7.88 6.85
C LEU A 39 -8.08 -7.61 6.22
N ARG A 40 -7.68 -8.43 5.23
CA ARG A 40 -6.40 -8.25 4.56
C ARG A 40 -6.31 -6.89 3.87
N ALA A 41 -7.34 -6.47 3.15
CA ALA A 41 -7.37 -5.17 2.48
C ALA A 41 -7.31 -3.99 3.47
N ALA A 42 -7.96 -4.10 4.63
CA ALA A 42 -7.89 -3.08 5.67
C ALA A 42 -6.47 -2.97 6.28
N LEU A 43 -5.81 -4.10 6.51
CA LEU A 43 -4.42 -4.13 6.96
C LEU A 43 -3.46 -3.61 5.87
N ASP A 44 -3.65 -4.03 4.61
CA ASP A 44 -2.91 -3.51 3.45
C ASP A 44 -2.98 -1.97 3.43
N GLN A 45 -4.18 -1.40 3.59
CA GLN A 45 -4.38 0.05 3.61
C GLN A 45 -3.63 0.73 4.75
N LEU A 46 -3.91 0.33 5.99
CA LEU A 46 -3.40 1.05 7.16
C LEU A 46 -1.88 0.95 7.25
N LEU A 47 -1.32 -0.25 7.03
CA LEU A 47 0.11 -0.51 7.16
C LEU A 47 0.92 0.09 6.01
N SER A 48 0.41 0.06 4.77
CA SER A 48 1.12 0.68 3.65
C SER A 48 1.05 2.22 3.68
N GLU A 49 -0.07 2.79 4.15
CA GLU A 49 -0.16 4.23 4.43
C GLU A 49 0.83 4.64 5.52
N HIS A 50 0.95 3.83 6.58
CA HIS A 50 1.91 4.06 7.66
C HIS A 50 3.34 4.19 7.16
N TYR A 51 3.78 3.26 6.30
CA TYR A 51 5.11 3.30 5.69
C TYR A 51 5.37 4.60 4.93
N ILE A 52 4.42 5.03 4.10
CA ILE A 52 4.56 6.26 3.31
C ILE A 52 4.64 7.47 4.24
N LEU A 53 3.77 7.56 5.24
CA LEU A 53 3.76 8.66 6.19
C LEU A 53 5.03 8.70 7.04
N ALA A 54 5.58 7.55 7.43
CA ALA A 54 6.82 7.46 8.18
C ALA A 54 8.00 8.02 7.38
N VAL A 55 8.24 7.50 6.17
CA VAL A 55 9.33 7.98 5.30
C VAL A 55 9.14 9.45 4.92
N SER A 56 7.93 9.85 4.52
CA SER A 56 7.65 11.24 4.14
C SER A 56 7.81 12.19 5.32
N SER A 57 7.36 11.81 6.52
CA SER A 57 7.55 12.61 7.73
C SER A 57 9.03 12.77 8.07
N MET A 58 9.82 11.70 8.00
CA MET A 58 11.27 11.75 8.27
C MET A 58 12.01 12.64 7.27
N THR A 59 11.79 12.41 5.97
CA THR A 59 12.46 13.16 4.89
C THR A 59 12.10 14.65 4.92
N LYS A 60 10.81 14.99 5.03
CA LYS A 60 10.35 16.39 5.13
C LYS A 60 10.84 17.08 6.42
N SER A 61 10.88 16.34 7.52
CA SER A 61 11.45 16.86 8.78
C SER A 61 12.95 17.10 8.66
N PHE A 62 13.69 16.27 7.93
CA PHE A 62 15.10 16.47 7.66
C PHE A 62 15.35 17.69 6.77
N GLU A 63 14.57 17.86 5.70
CA GLU A 63 14.62 19.05 4.83
C GLU A 63 14.26 20.35 5.57
N GLY A 64 13.51 20.25 6.68
CA GLY A 64 12.92 21.42 7.33
C GLY A 64 11.75 21.99 6.51
N ALA A 65 11.07 21.13 5.76
CA ALA A 65 9.95 21.51 4.91
C ALA A 65 8.74 21.97 5.76
N THR A 66 7.98 22.94 5.26
CA THR A 66 6.90 23.58 6.03
C THR A 66 5.68 22.67 6.27
N ASP A 67 5.57 21.57 5.53
CA ASP A 67 4.55 20.52 5.61
C ASP A 67 4.92 19.38 6.58
N ALA A 68 6.14 19.36 7.13
CA ALA A 68 6.63 18.27 7.98
C ALA A 68 5.72 17.99 9.21
N GLU A 69 5.21 19.03 9.86
CA GLU A 69 4.31 18.89 11.02
C GLU A 69 2.98 18.25 10.62
N ALA A 70 2.43 18.59 9.45
CA ALA A 70 1.19 18.00 8.97
C ALA A 70 1.35 16.50 8.69
N LEU A 71 2.49 16.08 8.15
CA LEU A 71 2.81 14.67 7.91
C LEU A 71 3.08 13.90 9.21
N THR A 72 3.77 14.51 10.18
CA THR A 72 3.96 13.91 11.51
C THR A 72 2.61 13.67 12.21
N LYS A 73 1.69 14.64 12.11
CA LYS A 73 0.33 14.50 12.65
C LYS A 73 -0.48 13.44 11.91
N ALA A 74 -0.32 13.34 10.59
CA ALA A 74 -0.95 12.32 9.78
C ALA A 74 -0.45 10.91 10.15
N LEU A 75 0.85 10.74 10.39
CA LEU A 75 1.46 9.49 10.88
C LEU A 75 0.89 9.07 12.23
N ASP A 76 0.81 10.00 13.19
CA ASP A 76 0.20 9.75 14.50
C ASP A 76 -1.28 9.36 14.38
N GLN A 77 -2.02 10.05 13.51
CA GLN A 77 -3.42 9.73 13.27
C GLN A 77 -3.60 8.36 12.59
N ASN A 78 -2.71 7.97 11.67
CA ASN A 78 -2.74 6.63 11.08
C ASN A 78 -2.54 5.54 12.15
N ALA A 79 -1.62 5.71 13.10
CA ALA A 79 -1.45 4.79 14.22
C ALA A 79 -2.74 4.70 15.08
N LEU A 80 -3.41 5.83 15.34
CA LEU A 80 -4.70 5.86 16.03
C LEU A 80 -5.83 5.20 15.24
N ASP A 81 -5.82 5.31 13.92
CA ASP A 81 -6.84 4.71 13.04
C ASP A 81 -6.73 3.18 12.98
N MET A 82 -5.58 2.60 13.35
CA MET A 82 -5.41 1.17 13.54
C MET A 82 -6.08 0.66 14.84
N THR A 83 -6.15 1.47 15.90
CA THR A 83 -6.70 1.05 17.19
C THR A 83 -8.12 0.46 17.07
N PRO A 84 -9.10 1.11 16.39
CA PRO A 84 -10.43 0.53 16.19
C PRO A 84 -10.43 -0.78 15.40
N ALA A 85 -9.52 -0.93 14.43
CA ALA A 85 -9.40 -2.17 13.65
C ALA A 85 -8.95 -3.33 14.54
N ILE A 86 -7.94 -3.10 15.39
CA ILE A 86 -7.46 -4.09 16.37
C ILE A 86 -8.53 -4.36 17.44
N ALA A 87 -9.24 -3.33 17.93
CA ALA A 87 -10.31 -3.49 18.91
C ALA A 87 -11.43 -4.39 18.40
N SER A 88 -11.75 -4.30 17.11
CA SER A 88 -12.74 -5.17 16.47
C SER A 88 -12.34 -6.65 16.49
N ILE A 89 -11.04 -6.96 16.62
CA ILE A 89 -10.48 -8.33 16.57
C ILE A 89 -10.21 -8.84 17.99
N TYR A 90 -9.47 -8.06 18.78
CA TYR A 90 -8.88 -8.45 20.08
C TYR A 90 -9.48 -7.70 21.29
N GLY A 91 -10.49 -6.85 21.09
CA GLY A 91 -11.13 -6.07 22.13
C GLY A 91 -10.29 -4.87 22.60
N GLU A 92 -10.89 -4.06 23.48
CA GLU A 92 -10.32 -2.78 23.93
C GLU A 92 -8.96 -2.92 24.62
N GLU A 93 -8.76 -3.97 25.43
CA GLU A 93 -7.48 -4.21 26.12
C GLU A 93 -6.35 -4.54 25.13
N GLY A 94 -6.63 -5.39 24.13
CA GLY A 94 -5.67 -5.72 23.08
C GLY A 94 -5.36 -4.52 22.19
N ALA A 95 -6.37 -3.69 21.90
CA ALA A 95 -6.20 -2.45 21.15
C ALA A 95 -5.40 -1.40 21.90
N ALA A 96 -5.63 -1.24 23.21
CA ALA A 96 -4.88 -0.30 24.04
C ALA A 96 -3.39 -0.69 24.14
N GLU A 97 -3.09 -1.98 24.24
CA GLU A 97 -1.71 -2.47 24.26
C GLU A 97 -1.05 -2.34 22.88
N PHE A 98 -1.79 -2.64 21.81
CA PHE A 98 -1.32 -2.36 20.44
C PHE A 98 -1.00 -0.87 20.27
N GLU A 99 -1.89 0.04 20.67
CA GLU A 99 -1.67 1.48 20.56
C GLU A 99 -0.44 1.91 21.35
N ARG A 100 -0.26 1.42 22.58
CA ARG A 100 0.91 1.77 23.40
C ARG A 100 2.22 1.42 22.69
N ILE A 101 2.31 0.22 22.12
CA ILE A 101 3.52 -0.28 21.44
C ILE A 101 3.67 0.41 20.08
N PHE A 102 2.65 0.32 19.24
CA PHE A 102 2.67 0.78 17.85
C PHE A 102 2.64 2.30 17.73
N ARG A 103 1.96 3.05 18.59
CA ARG A 103 2.08 4.52 18.53
C ARG A 103 3.38 5.00 19.14
N GLY A 104 3.92 4.26 20.13
CA GLY A 104 5.19 4.58 20.78
C GLY A 104 6.38 4.55 19.83
N HIS A 105 6.42 3.61 18.89
CA HIS A 105 7.54 3.44 17.95
C HIS A 105 7.74 4.66 17.03
N ASN A 106 6.69 5.43 16.72
CA ASN A 106 6.81 6.67 15.94
C ASN A 106 7.81 7.68 16.56
N GLY A 107 8.12 7.55 17.86
CA GLY A 107 9.04 8.43 18.56
C GLY A 107 10.47 8.42 18.02
N TYR A 108 11.03 7.26 17.64
CA TYR A 108 12.42 7.21 17.19
C TYR A 108 12.62 7.87 15.82
N ALA A 109 11.58 8.00 14.99
CA ALA A 109 11.66 8.69 13.70
C ALA A 109 12.17 10.13 13.89
N TYR A 110 11.73 10.81 14.96
CA TYR A 110 12.26 12.11 15.34
C TYR A 110 13.74 12.05 15.73
N THR A 111 14.14 11.05 16.52
CA THR A 111 15.52 10.85 16.96
C THR A 111 16.46 10.61 15.78
N PHE A 112 16.10 9.75 14.82
CA PHE A 112 16.89 9.55 13.58
C PHE A 112 17.05 10.84 12.79
N VAL A 113 15.99 11.63 12.63
CA VAL A 113 16.07 12.92 11.93
C VAL A 113 17.00 13.91 12.66
N GLN A 114 16.91 14.02 13.99
CA GLN A 114 17.80 14.89 14.75
C GLN A 114 19.25 14.40 14.71
N ALA A 115 19.48 13.08 14.78
CA ALA A 115 20.79 12.48 14.65
C ALA A 115 21.44 12.81 13.30
N ALA A 116 20.71 12.63 12.20
CA ALA A 116 21.18 12.99 10.86
C ALA A 116 21.49 14.49 10.72
N LYS A 117 20.60 15.36 11.20
CA LYS A 117 20.81 16.83 11.15
C LYS A 117 22.04 17.30 11.91
N ASN A 118 22.34 16.67 13.03
CA ASN A 118 23.42 17.08 13.94
C ASN A 118 24.71 16.28 13.75
N ASN A 119 24.72 15.28 12.85
CA ASN A 119 25.77 14.27 12.76
C ASN A 119 26.06 13.61 14.13
N ASP A 120 24.99 13.31 14.87
CA ASP A 120 25.05 12.76 16.23
C ASP A 120 24.94 11.23 16.22
N GLU A 121 26.10 10.60 16.12
CA GLU A 121 26.24 9.13 16.14
C GLU A 121 25.73 8.50 17.44
N ALA A 122 25.80 9.21 18.58
CA ALA A 122 25.30 8.66 19.84
C ALA A 122 23.77 8.66 19.87
N ALA A 123 23.14 9.72 19.38
CA ALA A 123 21.68 9.77 19.22
C ALA A 123 21.19 8.72 18.22
N ARG A 124 21.95 8.47 17.14
CA ARG A 124 21.66 7.40 16.17
C ARG A 124 21.65 6.03 16.83
N GLN A 125 22.70 5.69 17.58
CA GLN A 125 22.81 4.40 18.28
C GLN A 125 21.71 4.19 19.32
N GLU A 126 21.26 5.26 19.99
CA GLU A 126 20.12 5.16 20.91
C GLU A 126 18.82 4.86 20.15
N ALA A 127 18.57 5.53 19.02
CA ALA A 127 17.39 5.26 18.19
C ALA A 127 17.38 3.82 17.65
N GLU A 128 18.54 3.30 17.22
CA GLU A 128 18.68 1.90 16.77
C GLU A 128 18.36 0.90 17.90
N LYS A 129 18.77 1.22 19.13
CA LYS A 129 18.42 0.41 20.29
C LYS A 129 16.92 0.46 20.62
N GLU A 130 16.28 1.62 20.49
CA GLU A 130 14.81 1.75 20.64
C GLU A 130 14.06 0.90 19.59
N VAL A 131 14.58 0.84 18.36
CA VAL A 131 14.05 -0.03 17.29
C VAL A 131 14.16 -1.50 17.67
N GLU A 132 15.31 -1.96 18.17
CA GLU A 132 15.49 -3.35 18.63
C GLU A 132 14.49 -3.72 19.75
N GLU A 133 14.30 -2.82 20.73
CA GLU A 133 13.34 -3.00 21.82
C GLU A 133 11.89 -3.07 21.29
N PHE A 134 11.53 -2.21 20.35
CA PHE A 134 10.23 -2.25 19.67
C PHE A 134 10.00 -3.58 18.93
N VAL A 135 10.99 -4.04 18.15
CA VAL A 135 10.90 -5.31 17.42
C VAL A 135 10.66 -6.47 18.38
N GLU A 136 11.38 -6.54 19.49
CA GLU A 136 11.20 -7.58 20.50
C GLU A 136 9.80 -7.52 21.15
N GLU A 137 9.38 -6.34 21.60
CA GLU A 137 8.11 -6.14 22.28
C GLU A 137 6.93 -6.42 21.35
N PHE A 138 6.93 -5.84 20.15
CA PHE A 138 5.83 -5.94 19.21
C PHE A 138 5.70 -7.35 18.64
N SER A 139 6.81 -8.01 18.30
CA SER A 139 6.77 -9.40 17.82
C SER A 139 6.29 -10.38 18.90
N THR A 140 6.65 -10.16 20.16
CA THR A 140 6.14 -10.93 21.30
C THR A 140 4.65 -10.71 21.49
N PHE A 141 4.20 -9.46 21.43
CA PHE A 141 2.78 -9.11 21.47
C PHE A 141 1.99 -9.82 20.35
N LEU A 142 2.44 -9.72 19.11
CA LEU A 142 1.80 -10.35 17.95
C LEU A 142 1.75 -11.87 18.08
N GLY A 143 2.84 -12.50 18.51
CA GLY A 143 2.89 -13.95 18.72
C GLY A 143 1.92 -14.42 19.80
N LYS A 144 1.78 -13.65 20.89
CA LYS A 144 0.82 -13.93 21.95
C LYS A 144 -0.62 -13.69 21.51
N ALA A 145 -0.90 -12.54 20.88
CA ALA A 145 -2.24 -12.16 20.44
C ALA A 145 -2.83 -13.16 19.43
N THR A 146 -1.99 -13.66 18.53
CA THR A 146 -2.36 -14.66 17.52
C THR A 146 -2.31 -16.11 18.03
N GLU A 147 -2.10 -16.35 19.33
CA GLU A 147 -1.95 -17.70 19.93
C GLU A 147 -0.89 -18.56 19.21
N GLY A 148 0.19 -17.92 18.74
CA GLY A 148 1.29 -18.57 18.03
C GLY A 148 0.97 -18.94 16.57
N LYS A 149 -0.21 -18.57 16.03
CA LYS A 149 -0.51 -18.71 14.59
C LYS A 149 0.43 -17.86 13.74
N LEU A 150 0.85 -16.71 14.26
CA LEU A 150 2.04 -16.00 13.80
C LEU A 150 3.16 -16.23 14.82
N PRO A 151 4.20 -17.02 14.52
CA PRO A 151 5.31 -17.21 15.44
C PRO A 151 6.04 -15.89 15.72
N ALA A 152 6.37 -15.61 16.98
CA ALA A 152 7.04 -14.37 17.38
C ALA A 152 8.37 -14.16 16.63
N GLU A 153 9.15 -15.22 16.37
CA GLU A 153 10.39 -15.12 15.59
C GLU A 153 10.13 -14.71 14.13
N ALA A 154 9.04 -15.20 13.53
CA ALA A 154 8.66 -14.81 12.17
C ALA A 154 8.18 -13.36 12.14
N ALA A 155 7.41 -12.93 13.15
CA ALA A 155 7.02 -11.53 13.33
C ALA A 155 8.25 -10.62 13.50
N ALA A 156 9.20 -11.00 14.37
CA ALA A 156 10.41 -10.22 14.61
C ALA A 156 11.22 -10.01 13.33
N LYS A 157 11.40 -11.05 12.51
CA LYS A 157 12.09 -10.95 11.21
C LYS A 157 11.36 -10.00 10.25
N ALA A 158 10.04 -10.08 10.18
CA ALA A 158 9.25 -9.26 9.28
C ALA A 158 9.26 -7.78 9.70
N VAL A 159 9.13 -7.49 11.00
CA VAL A 159 9.16 -6.14 11.57
C VAL A 159 10.58 -5.56 11.47
N SER A 160 11.62 -6.31 11.83
CA SER A 160 13.01 -5.86 11.68
C SER A 160 13.34 -5.47 10.24
N LEU A 161 12.92 -6.26 9.25
CA LEU A 161 13.14 -5.90 7.84
C LEU A 161 12.38 -4.62 7.46
N HIS A 162 11.16 -4.43 7.97
CA HIS A 162 10.41 -3.19 7.74
C HIS A 162 11.15 -1.97 8.31
N GLU A 163 11.63 -2.03 9.54
CA GLU A 163 12.38 -0.94 10.17
C GLU A 163 13.68 -0.64 9.42
N ASP A 164 14.42 -1.68 9.02
CA ASP A 164 15.61 -1.54 8.19
C ASP A 164 15.30 -0.83 6.88
N GLN A 165 14.17 -1.13 6.23
CA GLN A 165 13.75 -0.50 4.98
C GLN A 165 13.36 0.97 5.15
N VAL A 166 12.69 1.33 6.26
CA VAL A 166 12.39 2.73 6.59
C VAL A 166 13.69 3.52 6.80
N ILE A 167 14.60 2.97 7.61
CA ILE A 167 15.89 3.59 7.93
C ILE A 167 16.77 3.71 6.68
N GLN A 168 16.90 2.65 5.87
CA GLN A 168 17.68 2.69 4.61
C GLN A 168 17.12 3.70 3.63
N THR A 169 15.79 3.77 3.47
CA THR A 169 15.16 4.78 2.61
C THR A 169 15.53 6.19 3.07
N PHE A 170 15.48 6.44 4.38
CA PHE A 170 15.85 7.72 4.96
C PHE A 170 17.35 8.03 4.79
N ASP A 171 18.23 7.07 5.05
CA ASP A 171 19.68 7.25 4.93
C ASP A 171 20.10 7.55 3.49
N HIS A 172 19.62 6.77 2.51
CA HIS A 172 19.86 7.06 1.09
C HIS A 172 19.36 8.47 0.71
N TYR A 173 18.22 8.90 1.26
CA TYR A 173 17.69 10.23 1.01
C TYR A 173 18.60 11.33 1.58
N VAL A 174 19.04 11.17 2.83
CA VAL A 174 19.95 12.10 3.52
C VAL A 174 21.30 12.20 2.79
N GLU A 175 21.78 11.09 2.23
CA GLU A 175 23.03 11.02 1.47
C GLU A 175 22.90 11.55 0.03
N GLY A 176 21.69 11.92 -0.42
CA GLY A 176 21.41 12.37 -1.79
C GLY A 176 21.41 11.24 -2.82
N GLU A 177 21.38 9.98 -2.37
CA GLU A 177 21.29 8.77 -3.19
C GLU A 177 19.82 8.50 -3.60
N TYR A 178 19.18 9.48 -4.22
CA TYR A 178 17.74 9.47 -4.44
C TYR A 178 17.22 8.26 -5.23
N GLU A 179 17.98 7.73 -6.21
CA GLU A 179 17.57 6.51 -6.92
C GLU A 179 17.46 5.31 -5.98
N GLU A 180 18.43 5.13 -5.08
CA GLU A 180 18.42 4.05 -4.10
C GLU A 180 17.36 4.31 -3.02
N ALA A 181 17.16 5.57 -2.61
CA ALA A 181 16.07 5.94 -1.71
C ALA A 181 14.70 5.52 -2.29
N TYR A 182 14.42 5.81 -3.56
CA TYR A 182 13.16 5.40 -4.18
C TYR A 182 13.07 3.90 -4.46
N LYS A 183 14.18 3.17 -4.69
CA LYS A 183 14.16 1.71 -4.75
C LYS A 183 13.75 1.13 -3.39
N SER A 184 14.44 1.52 -2.33
CA SER A 184 14.16 1.09 -0.95
C SER A 184 12.75 1.49 -0.52
N PHE A 185 12.29 2.69 -0.87
CA PHE A 185 10.92 3.15 -0.63
C PHE A 185 9.90 2.17 -1.21
N ARG A 186 10.02 1.85 -2.50
CA ARG A 186 9.08 0.96 -3.19
C ARG A 186 9.14 -0.47 -2.67
N GLU A 187 10.32 -0.95 -2.29
CA GLU A 187 10.51 -2.28 -1.70
C GLU A 187 9.88 -2.38 -0.31
N GLY A 188 10.11 -1.41 0.57
CA GLY A 188 9.52 -1.39 1.90
C GLY A 188 8.01 -1.17 1.87
N TYR A 189 7.52 -0.33 0.96
CA TYR A 189 6.08 -0.20 0.70
C TYR A 189 5.44 -1.54 0.30
N LYS A 190 6.06 -2.29 -0.62
CA LYS A 190 5.57 -3.63 -1.04
C LYS A 190 5.65 -4.66 0.09
N HIS A 191 6.64 -4.56 0.97
CA HIS A 191 6.79 -5.44 2.13
C HIS A 191 5.59 -5.36 3.08
N MET A 192 4.92 -4.21 3.18
CA MET A 192 3.73 -4.07 4.03
C MET A 192 2.57 -4.99 3.62
N PHE A 193 2.41 -5.28 2.33
CA PHE A 193 1.40 -6.22 1.85
C PHE A 193 1.73 -7.67 2.24
N SER A 194 3.02 -8.00 2.38
CA SER A 194 3.47 -9.30 2.88
C SER A 194 3.17 -9.45 4.38
N ILE A 195 3.41 -8.38 5.15
CA ILE A 195 3.05 -8.31 6.58
C ILE A 195 1.53 -8.45 6.76
N SER A 196 0.74 -7.69 5.99
CA SER A 196 -0.73 -7.79 6.00
C SER A 196 -1.24 -9.18 5.66
N LYS A 197 -0.65 -9.85 4.66
CA LYS A 197 -0.98 -11.24 4.33
C LYS A 197 -0.70 -12.18 5.50
N ALA A 198 0.46 -12.09 6.13
CA ALA A 198 0.83 -12.92 7.27
C ALA A 198 -0.10 -12.70 8.48
N LEU A 199 -0.37 -11.43 8.82
CA LEU A 199 -1.26 -11.07 9.93
C LEU A 199 -2.69 -11.52 9.67
N SER A 200 -3.27 -11.18 8.53
CA SER A 200 -4.63 -11.60 8.17
C SER A 200 -4.79 -13.12 8.13
N SER A 201 -3.79 -13.85 7.63
CA SER A 201 -3.79 -15.32 7.63
C SER A 201 -3.78 -15.88 9.05
N ALA A 202 -2.93 -15.35 9.93
CA ALA A 202 -2.86 -15.79 11.32
C ALA A 202 -4.17 -15.50 12.09
N ILE A 203 -4.73 -14.29 11.92
CA ILE A 203 -5.98 -13.86 12.57
C ILE A 203 -7.16 -14.70 12.09
N THR A 204 -7.28 -14.92 10.78
CA THR A 204 -8.39 -15.71 10.20
C THR A 204 -8.28 -17.19 10.57
N ALA A 205 -7.06 -17.73 10.68
CA ALA A 205 -6.82 -19.08 11.19
C ALA A 205 -7.09 -19.22 12.70
N GLN A 206 -6.93 -18.15 13.49
CA GLN A 206 -7.26 -18.12 14.91
C GLN A 206 -8.78 -18.07 15.14
N MET A 207 -9.50 -17.27 14.35
CA MET A 207 -10.92 -16.98 14.55
C MET A 207 -11.78 -17.29 13.30
N PRO A 208 -11.78 -18.52 12.76
CA PRO A 208 -12.38 -18.82 11.46
C PRO A 208 -13.88 -18.46 11.40
N GLU A 209 -14.64 -18.70 12.46
CA GLU A 209 -16.08 -18.38 12.49
C GLU A 209 -16.36 -16.88 12.36
N LYS A 210 -15.51 -16.03 12.93
CA LYS A 210 -15.63 -14.55 12.86
C LYS A 210 -15.48 -14.04 11.44
N PHE A 211 -14.75 -14.77 10.60
CA PHE A 211 -14.53 -14.46 9.19
C PHE A 211 -15.32 -15.39 8.27
N ALA A 212 -16.44 -15.92 8.74
CA ALA A 212 -17.33 -16.80 7.97
C ALA A 212 -16.62 -18.02 7.33
N ASN A 213 -15.55 -18.51 7.97
CA ASN A 213 -14.66 -19.56 7.48
C ASN A 213 -14.03 -19.26 6.11
N SER A 214 -13.95 -17.99 5.73
CA SER A 214 -13.24 -17.55 4.53
C SER A 214 -11.73 -17.44 4.79
N SER A 215 -10.93 -17.59 3.73
CA SER A 215 -9.47 -17.40 3.77
C SER A 215 -9.09 -16.01 3.27
N SER A 216 -8.04 -15.43 3.87
CA SER A 216 -7.39 -14.19 3.41
C SER A 216 -6.28 -14.47 2.38
N ASP A 217 -5.93 -15.74 2.20
CA ASP A 217 -4.96 -16.26 1.25
C ASP A 217 -5.68 -17.11 0.20
N THR A 218 -6.22 -16.42 -0.81
CA THR A 218 -6.90 -17.02 -1.96
C THR A 218 -6.42 -16.31 -3.23
N PRO A 219 -6.50 -16.92 -4.43
CA PRO A 219 -6.12 -16.24 -5.67
C PRO A 219 -6.88 -14.92 -5.89
N ALA A 220 -8.16 -14.86 -5.49
CA ALA A 220 -8.96 -13.64 -5.59
C ALA A 220 -8.51 -12.56 -4.58
N ALA A 221 -8.20 -12.95 -3.34
CA ALA A 221 -7.67 -12.03 -2.33
C ALA A 221 -6.27 -11.51 -2.71
N ASP A 222 -5.42 -12.36 -3.31
CA ASP A 222 -4.12 -11.98 -3.84
C ASP A 222 -4.26 -10.97 -5.00
N LEU A 223 -5.22 -11.17 -5.92
CA LEU A 223 -5.51 -10.18 -6.97
C LEU A 223 -5.91 -8.83 -6.37
N ARG A 224 -6.85 -8.80 -5.42
CA ARG A 224 -7.29 -7.56 -4.78
C ARG A 224 -6.13 -6.85 -4.09
N SER A 225 -5.32 -7.57 -3.32
CA SER A 225 -4.14 -7.03 -2.62
C SER A 225 -3.11 -6.48 -3.61
N ALA A 226 -2.86 -7.16 -4.74
CA ALA A 226 -1.96 -6.67 -5.78
C ALA A 226 -2.48 -5.39 -6.46
N LEU A 227 -3.77 -5.33 -6.79
CA LEU A 227 -4.40 -4.13 -7.37
C LEU A 227 -4.39 -2.95 -6.38
N ASN A 228 -4.67 -3.22 -5.10
CA ASN A 228 -4.58 -2.22 -4.03
C ASN A 228 -3.17 -1.65 -3.94
N SER A 229 -2.14 -2.51 -3.92
CA SER A 229 -0.73 -2.10 -3.87
C SER A 229 -0.35 -1.20 -5.04
N LEU A 230 -0.64 -1.63 -6.27
CA LEU A 230 -0.29 -0.86 -7.46
C LEU A 230 -1.01 0.50 -7.52
N ALA A 231 -2.32 0.52 -7.25
CA ALA A 231 -3.13 1.73 -7.33
C ALA A 231 -2.81 2.72 -6.20
N SER A 232 -2.56 2.25 -4.99
CA SER A 232 -2.26 3.15 -3.85
C SER A 232 -0.82 3.64 -3.86
N GLU A 233 0.15 2.86 -4.33
CA GLU A 233 1.51 3.35 -4.64
C GLU A 233 1.47 4.44 -5.71
N HIS A 234 0.72 4.21 -6.81
CA HIS A 234 0.52 5.20 -7.87
C HIS A 234 -0.03 6.52 -7.31
N PHE A 235 -1.11 6.45 -6.54
CA PHE A 235 -1.71 7.65 -5.93
C PHE A 235 -0.69 8.40 -5.08
N ALA A 236 0.09 7.69 -4.26
CA ALA A 236 1.09 8.32 -3.40
C ALA A 236 2.20 9.02 -4.21
N LEU A 237 2.75 8.33 -5.22
CA LEU A 237 3.79 8.86 -6.09
C LEU A 237 3.29 10.06 -6.92
N ALA A 238 2.05 10.03 -7.40
CA ALA A 238 1.44 11.11 -8.15
C ALA A 238 1.31 12.40 -7.31
N VAL A 239 0.74 12.31 -6.09
CA VAL A 239 0.60 13.48 -5.21
C VAL A 239 1.97 14.04 -4.82
N MET A 240 2.85 13.18 -4.31
CA MET A 240 4.21 13.59 -3.91
C MET A 240 5.01 14.14 -5.10
N GLY A 241 4.84 13.57 -6.28
CA GLY A 241 5.49 13.99 -7.51
C GLY A 241 5.05 15.38 -7.95
N MET A 242 3.74 15.67 -7.93
CA MET A 242 3.22 17.00 -8.21
C MET A 242 3.74 18.04 -7.21
N GLU A 243 3.74 17.72 -5.92
CA GLU A 243 4.29 18.60 -4.87
C GLU A 243 5.78 18.89 -5.11
N LYS A 244 6.60 17.85 -5.32
CA LYS A 244 8.04 17.97 -5.58
C LYS A 244 8.37 18.71 -6.87
N GLY A 245 7.56 18.53 -7.91
CA GLY A 245 7.69 19.28 -9.16
C GLY A 245 7.41 20.77 -8.96
N TYR A 246 6.39 21.10 -8.18
CA TYR A 246 6.06 22.48 -7.84
C TYR A 246 7.09 23.14 -6.91
N THR A 247 7.65 22.40 -5.95
CA THR A 247 8.69 22.93 -5.05
C THR A 247 10.10 22.87 -5.64
N GLN A 248 10.27 22.33 -6.85
CA GLN A 248 11.55 22.10 -7.50
C GLN A 248 12.52 21.29 -6.60
N SER A 249 12.00 20.26 -5.94
CA SER A 249 12.80 19.40 -5.06
C SER A 249 13.90 18.68 -5.86
N GLU A 250 15.08 18.52 -5.25
CA GLU A 250 16.25 17.92 -5.90
C GLU A 250 16.01 16.48 -6.36
N ASP A 251 15.06 15.79 -5.74
CA ASP A 251 14.71 14.41 -6.02
C ASP A 251 13.54 14.23 -7.01
N TYR A 252 13.07 15.31 -7.67
CA TYR A 252 11.91 15.26 -8.58
C TYR A 252 12.08 14.28 -9.75
N ASP A 253 13.28 14.20 -10.34
CA ASP A 253 13.55 13.24 -11.41
C ASP A 253 13.46 11.78 -10.93
N PHE A 254 13.71 11.53 -9.64
CA PHE A 254 13.70 10.17 -9.07
C PHE A 254 12.31 9.72 -8.65
N ILE A 255 11.45 10.64 -8.17
CA ILE A 255 10.04 10.29 -7.94
C ILE A 255 9.29 10.03 -9.25
N THR A 256 9.59 10.80 -10.30
CA THR A 256 9.01 10.55 -11.64
C THR A 256 9.56 9.24 -12.24
N TRP A 257 10.81 8.87 -11.95
CA TRP A 257 11.33 7.53 -12.24
C TRP A 257 10.54 6.44 -11.48
N ALA A 258 10.26 6.64 -10.20
CA ALA A 258 9.50 5.69 -9.38
C ALA A 258 8.07 5.49 -9.91
N GLU A 259 7.42 6.57 -10.35
CA GLU A 259 6.09 6.54 -10.98
C GLU A 259 6.10 5.79 -12.32
N ASN A 260 7.14 5.98 -13.14
CA ASN A 260 7.34 5.19 -14.36
C ASN A 260 7.54 3.71 -14.05
N ALA A 261 8.30 3.39 -12.99
CA ALA A 261 8.51 2.01 -12.57
C ALA A 261 7.24 1.37 -12.00
N ASN A 262 6.38 2.12 -11.29
CA ASN A 262 5.04 1.67 -10.91
C ASN A 262 4.14 1.44 -12.14
N THR A 263 4.17 2.34 -13.13
CA THR A 263 3.45 2.16 -14.40
C THR A 263 3.88 0.87 -15.12
N ALA A 264 5.17 0.54 -15.09
CA ALA A 264 5.69 -0.71 -15.66
C ALA A 264 5.16 -1.94 -14.90
N ASP A 265 5.11 -1.89 -13.57
CA ASP A 265 4.54 -2.96 -12.73
C ASP A 265 3.03 -3.13 -13.02
N PHE A 266 2.29 -2.02 -13.16
CA PHE A 266 0.87 -2.04 -13.52
C PHE A 266 0.64 -2.66 -14.89
N LYS A 267 1.45 -2.28 -15.88
CA LYS A 267 1.44 -2.88 -17.22
C LYS A 267 1.70 -4.39 -17.16
N ALA A 268 2.69 -4.83 -16.37
CA ALA A 268 2.99 -6.25 -16.20
C ALA A 268 1.83 -7.02 -15.56
N ALA A 269 1.18 -6.44 -14.55
CA ALA A 269 -0.01 -7.01 -13.92
C ALA A 269 -1.16 -7.17 -14.93
N ILE A 270 -1.46 -6.12 -15.71
CA ILE A 270 -2.46 -6.18 -16.79
C ILE A 270 -2.09 -7.24 -17.83
N GLY A 271 -0.82 -7.31 -18.22
CA GLY A 271 -0.30 -8.33 -19.15
C GLY A 271 -0.48 -9.76 -18.64
N SER A 272 -0.34 -9.99 -17.34
CA SER A 272 -0.58 -11.32 -16.75
C SER A 272 -2.05 -11.77 -16.85
N ILE A 273 -2.99 -10.83 -16.91
CA ILE A 273 -4.44 -11.09 -16.93
C ILE A 273 -4.95 -11.16 -18.36
N TYR A 274 -4.59 -10.16 -19.18
CA TYR A 274 -5.15 -9.89 -20.51
C TYR A 274 -4.15 -10.09 -21.67
N GLY A 275 -2.92 -10.51 -21.37
CA GLY A 275 -1.86 -10.72 -22.35
C GLY A 275 -1.22 -9.42 -22.87
N GLU A 276 -0.21 -9.58 -23.72
CA GLU A 276 0.63 -8.48 -24.23
C GLU A 276 -0.18 -7.38 -24.94
N ALA A 277 -1.22 -7.75 -25.70
CA ALA A 277 -2.07 -6.78 -26.38
C ALA A 277 -2.84 -5.88 -25.39
N GLY A 278 -3.33 -6.46 -24.29
CA GLY A 278 -3.97 -5.71 -23.20
C GLY A 278 -3.00 -4.77 -22.50
N ALA A 279 -1.77 -5.24 -22.23
CA ALA A 279 -0.70 -4.45 -21.62
C ALA A 279 -0.30 -3.24 -22.49
N GLN A 280 -0.15 -3.42 -23.80
CA GLN A 280 0.16 -2.32 -24.73
C GLN A 280 -0.98 -1.29 -24.82
N GLN A 281 -2.23 -1.76 -24.80
CA GLN A 281 -3.38 -0.86 -24.82
C GLN A 281 -3.50 -0.07 -23.51
N PHE A 282 -3.23 -0.70 -22.35
CA PHE A 282 -3.15 -0.03 -21.06
C PHE A 282 -2.13 1.11 -21.10
N GLU A 283 -0.88 0.80 -21.46
CA GLU A 283 0.22 1.79 -21.47
C GLU A 283 -0.09 3.00 -22.34
N LYS A 284 -0.69 2.76 -23.52
CA LYS A 284 -1.07 3.82 -24.45
C LYS A 284 -2.06 4.81 -23.85
N VAL A 285 -3.09 4.31 -23.14
CA VAL A 285 -4.10 5.15 -22.49
C VAL A 285 -3.55 5.80 -21.22
N TRP A 286 -2.69 5.07 -20.49
CA TRP A 286 -2.14 5.49 -19.20
C TRP A 286 -1.11 6.62 -19.29
N GLN A 287 -0.17 6.58 -20.24
CA GLN A 287 0.93 7.56 -20.22
C GLN A 287 0.56 8.92 -20.81
N THR A 288 -0.24 8.95 -21.87
CA THR A 288 -0.38 10.16 -22.72
C THR A 288 -1.08 11.30 -21.98
N ASP A 289 -2.25 11.03 -21.40
CA ASP A 289 -3.16 12.06 -20.88
C ASP A 289 -3.27 12.05 -19.34
N HIS A 290 -2.48 11.24 -18.64
CA HIS A 290 -2.47 11.14 -17.17
C HIS A 290 -1.12 11.55 -16.57
N ILE A 291 -0.09 10.69 -16.60
CA ILE A 291 1.23 10.98 -16.01
C ILE A 291 1.82 12.29 -16.57
N ASN A 292 1.81 12.44 -17.90
CA ASN A 292 2.30 13.65 -18.55
C ASN A 292 1.44 14.89 -18.25
N ALA A 293 0.15 14.72 -17.98
CA ALA A 293 -0.75 15.83 -17.67
C ALA A 293 -0.49 16.38 -16.27
N GLN A 294 -0.30 15.51 -15.27
CA GLN A 294 0.03 15.90 -13.90
C GLN A 294 1.36 16.66 -13.82
N GLY A 295 2.40 16.20 -14.55
CA GLY A 295 3.67 16.94 -14.66
C GLY A 295 3.51 18.34 -15.30
N LYS A 296 2.69 18.46 -16.35
CA LYS A 296 2.37 19.77 -16.97
C LYS A 296 1.64 20.71 -16.01
N ILE A 297 0.73 20.17 -15.20
CA ILE A 297 0.01 20.96 -14.19
C ILE A 297 1.00 21.52 -13.17
N ALA A 298 1.87 20.68 -12.61
CA ALA A 298 2.87 21.14 -11.64
C ALA A 298 3.77 22.24 -12.21
N ALA A 299 4.27 22.07 -13.44
CA ALA A 299 5.10 23.06 -14.13
C ALA A 299 4.35 24.36 -14.42
N ALA A 300 3.13 24.29 -14.96
CA ALA A 300 2.32 25.47 -15.27
C ALA A 300 1.95 26.27 -14.01
N GLU A 301 1.63 25.58 -12.92
CA GLU A 301 1.29 26.20 -11.65
C GLU A 301 2.51 26.88 -11.00
N LEU A 302 3.70 26.28 -11.12
CA LEU A 302 4.97 26.90 -10.73
C LEU A 302 5.25 28.17 -11.54
N GLU A 303 5.00 28.15 -12.85
CA GLU A 303 5.20 29.30 -13.75
C GLU A 303 4.11 30.37 -13.63
N GLY A 304 3.01 30.07 -12.93
CA GLY A 304 1.83 30.92 -12.85
C GLY A 304 1.02 30.99 -14.16
N ASP A 305 1.25 30.05 -15.08
CA ASP A 305 0.52 29.94 -16.35
C ASP A 305 -0.82 29.23 -16.14
N LYS A 306 -1.84 30.04 -15.86
CA LYS A 306 -3.21 29.54 -15.64
C LYS A 306 -3.81 28.87 -16.88
N GLU A 307 -3.49 29.37 -18.07
CA GLU A 307 -4.05 28.80 -19.31
C GLU A 307 -3.47 27.41 -19.57
N ALA A 308 -2.16 27.23 -19.37
CA ALA A 308 -1.51 25.92 -19.47
C ALA A 308 -2.01 24.95 -18.38
N ALA A 309 -2.18 25.42 -17.14
CA ALA A 309 -2.70 24.59 -16.05
C ALA A 309 -4.13 24.11 -16.33
N GLU A 310 -5.03 24.99 -16.78
CA GLU A 310 -6.40 24.62 -17.16
C GLU A 310 -6.43 23.66 -18.35
N ALA A 311 -5.59 23.89 -19.37
CA ALA A 311 -5.48 23.01 -20.53
C ALA A 311 -4.97 21.61 -20.14
N ALA A 312 -4.04 21.52 -19.19
CA ALA A 312 -3.53 20.24 -18.70
C ALA A 312 -4.55 19.52 -17.81
N ARG A 313 -5.29 20.23 -16.95
CA ARG A 313 -6.41 19.63 -16.18
C ARG A 313 -7.50 19.06 -17.09
N ALA A 314 -7.80 19.72 -18.21
CA ALA A 314 -8.75 19.19 -19.20
C ALA A 314 -8.27 17.89 -19.90
N GLN A 315 -6.96 17.60 -19.90
CA GLN A 315 -6.43 16.32 -20.40
C GLN A 315 -6.83 15.17 -19.47
N LEU A 316 -6.88 15.40 -18.16
CA LEU A 316 -7.30 14.39 -17.17
C LEU A 316 -8.76 13.97 -17.34
N ASP A 317 -9.65 14.90 -17.74
CA ASP A 317 -11.04 14.57 -18.09
C ASP A 317 -11.13 13.61 -19.28
N LYS A 318 -10.29 13.83 -20.30
CA LYS A 318 -10.20 12.95 -21.46
C LYS A 318 -9.61 11.60 -21.07
N PHE A 319 -8.55 11.59 -20.26
CA PHE A 319 -7.97 10.37 -19.70
C PHE A 319 -9.02 9.54 -18.97
N ALA A 320 -9.79 10.14 -18.06
CA ALA A 320 -10.78 9.40 -17.29
C ALA A 320 -11.84 8.73 -18.17
N LYS A 321 -12.26 9.41 -19.24
CA LYS A 321 -13.18 8.84 -20.23
C LYS A 321 -12.54 7.69 -21.02
N ASP A 322 -11.33 7.90 -21.53
CA ASP A 322 -10.63 6.91 -22.35
C ASP A 322 -10.26 5.66 -21.53
N PHE A 323 -9.81 5.86 -20.29
CA PHE A 323 -9.46 4.80 -19.35
C PHE A 323 -10.68 4.08 -18.79
N GLY A 324 -11.76 4.81 -18.48
CA GLY A 324 -13.04 4.21 -18.10
C GLY A 324 -13.61 3.32 -19.21
N GLY A 325 -13.55 3.79 -20.46
CA GLY A 325 -13.89 2.99 -21.64
C GLY A 325 -13.02 1.75 -21.82
N PHE A 326 -11.70 1.88 -21.62
CA PHE A 326 -10.76 0.76 -21.65
C PHE A 326 -11.09 -0.30 -20.58
N LEU A 327 -11.29 0.10 -19.32
CA LEU A 327 -11.61 -0.81 -18.23
C LEU A 327 -12.95 -1.52 -18.44
N GLY A 328 -13.96 -0.79 -18.94
CA GLY A 328 -15.26 -1.39 -19.23
C GLY A 328 -15.20 -2.41 -20.37
N ALA A 329 -14.41 -2.14 -21.41
CA ALA A 329 -14.18 -3.11 -22.48
C ALA A 329 -13.35 -4.31 -22.01
N ALA A 330 -12.27 -4.08 -21.26
CA ALA A 330 -11.37 -5.12 -20.78
C ALA A 330 -12.09 -6.13 -19.87
N THR A 331 -12.97 -5.64 -19.00
CA THR A 331 -13.75 -6.47 -18.05
C THR A 331 -15.03 -7.05 -18.65
N ASP A 332 -15.25 -6.94 -19.96
CA ASP A 332 -16.47 -7.37 -20.67
C ASP A 332 -17.75 -6.80 -20.03
N GLY A 333 -17.70 -5.54 -19.59
CA GLY A 333 -18.80 -4.83 -18.95
C GLY A 333 -19.06 -5.20 -17.49
N ASN A 334 -18.30 -6.12 -16.88
CA ASN A 334 -18.43 -6.43 -15.45
C ASN A 334 -18.07 -5.24 -14.55
N LEU A 335 -17.25 -4.30 -15.05
CA LEU A 335 -17.15 -2.94 -14.55
C LEU A 335 -17.74 -2.00 -15.61
N PRO A 336 -18.92 -1.38 -15.39
CA PRO A 336 -19.49 -0.47 -16.37
C PRO A 336 -18.56 0.71 -16.67
N ALA A 337 -18.39 1.05 -17.95
CA ALA A 337 -17.47 2.11 -18.37
C ALA A 337 -17.76 3.47 -17.73
N ALA A 338 -19.04 3.78 -17.47
CA ALA A 338 -19.43 5.02 -16.79
C ALA A 338 -19.03 5.04 -15.30
N ASP A 339 -19.10 3.89 -14.63
CA ASP A 339 -18.69 3.76 -13.23
C ASP A 339 -17.15 3.82 -13.12
N ALA A 340 -16.45 3.20 -14.08
CA ALA A 340 -15.00 3.31 -14.20
C ALA A 340 -14.56 4.77 -14.47
N GLU A 341 -15.19 5.46 -15.42
CA GLU A 341 -14.90 6.87 -15.69
C GLU A 341 -15.14 7.73 -14.43
N ALA A 342 -16.23 7.50 -13.71
CA ALA A 342 -16.54 8.24 -12.49
C ALA A 342 -15.49 8.00 -11.38
N ALA A 343 -15.04 6.74 -11.21
CA ALA A 343 -13.99 6.40 -10.24
C ALA A 343 -12.64 7.04 -10.60
N VAL A 344 -12.25 7.03 -11.87
CA VAL A 344 -11.01 7.66 -12.34
C VAL A 344 -11.09 9.17 -12.19
N LYS A 345 -12.22 9.80 -12.51
CA LYS A 345 -12.44 11.24 -12.25
C LYS A 345 -12.33 11.57 -10.76
N ALA A 346 -12.89 10.75 -9.88
CA ALA A 346 -12.79 10.95 -8.45
C ALA A 346 -11.33 10.88 -7.98
N HIS A 347 -10.57 9.89 -8.46
CA HIS A 347 -9.13 9.75 -8.22
C HIS A 347 -8.35 11.01 -8.65
N GLU A 348 -8.48 11.45 -9.91
CA GLU A 348 -7.78 12.64 -10.41
C GLU A 348 -8.13 13.88 -9.59
N ASN A 349 -9.42 14.06 -9.26
CA ASN A 349 -9.85 15.19 -8.44
C ASN A 349 -9.24 15.16 -7.03
N GLN A 350 -9.04 13.98 -6.44
CA GLN A 350 -8.38 13.86 -5.13
C GLN A 350 -6.90 14.21 -5.21
N VAL A 351 -6.19 13.75 -6.26
CA VAL A 351 -4.78 14.12 -6.51
C VAL A 351 -4.65 15.64 -6.66
N LEU A 352 -5.46 16.24 -7.54
CA LEU A 352 -5.46 17.68 -7.77
C LEU A 352 -5.84 18.48 -6.53
N MET A 353 -6.79 17.99 -5.73
CA MET A 353 -7.23 18.67 -4.51
C MET A 353 -6.15 18.67 -3.44
N ALA A 354 -5.44 17.54 -3.22
CA ALA A 354 -4.30 17.49 -2.32
C ALA A 354 -3.21 18.48 -2.78
N PHE A 355 -2.85 18.44 -4.07
CA PHE A 355 -1.87 19.36 -4.64
C PHE A 355 -2.28 20.84 -4.52
N ASP A 356 -3.53 21.19 -4.80
CA ASP A 356 -4.02 22.57 -4.69
C ASP A 356 -4.03 23.07 -3.24
N GLN A 357 -4.38 22.21 -2.28
CA GLN A 357 -4.29 22.50 -0.84
C GLN A 357 -2.83 22.68 -0.40
N TYR A 358 -1.93 21.83 -0.89
CA TYR A 358 -0.49 21.95 -0.64
C TYR A 358 0.05 23.30 -1.10
N LYS A 359 -0.21 23.65 -2.37
CA LYS A 359 0.21 24.95 -2.94
C LYS A 359 -0.34 26.15 -2.17
N ALA A 360 -1.55 26.02 -1.63
CA ALA A 360 -2.19 27.06 -0.82
C ALA A 360 -1.60 27.18 0.60
N GLY A 361 -0.67 26.29 1.00
CA GLY A 361 -0.13 26.21 2.36
C GLY A 361 -1.08 25.54 3.36
N ASN A 362 -2.15 24.90 2.88
CA ASN A 362 -3.13 24.19 3.71
C ASN A 362 -2.65 22.76 3.97
N TYR A 363 -1.47 22.59 4.58
CA TYR A 363 -0.80 21.28 4.66
C TYR A 363 -1.58 20.21 5.43
N GLU A 364 -2.29 20.58 6.51
CA GLU A 364 -3.17 19.61 7.21
C GLU A 364 -4.34 19.14 6.34
N GLU A 365 -4.90 20.03 5.51
CA GLU A 365 -5.97 19.67 4.57
C GLU A 365 -5.41 18.80 3.44
N SER A 366 -4.24 19.15 2.88
CA SER A 366 -3.56 18.34 1.87
C SER A 366 -3.29 16.93 2.38
N ALA A 367 -2.67 16.81 3.57
CA ALA A 367 -2.42 15.52 4.19
C ALA A 367 -3.71 14.73 4.42
N GLY A 368 -4.80 15.39 4.87
CA GLY A 368 -6.11 14.76 4.99
C GLY A 368 -6.65 14.23 3.65
N THR A 369 -6.57 15.02 2.58
CA THR A 369 -7.00 14.63 1.23
C THR A 369 -6.14 13.51 0.66
N PHE A 370 -4.82 13.56 0.89
CA PHE A 370 -3.89 12.49 0.53
C PHE A 370 -4.35 11.17 1.16
N ARG A 371 -4.59 11.14 2.47
CA ARG A 371 -5.04 9.94 3.18
C ARG A 371 -6.40 9.44 2.66
N GLU A 372 -7.35 10.35 2.42
CA GLU A 372 -8.66 10.05 1.82
C GLU A 372 -8.53 9.40 0.43
N GLY A 373 -7.69 9.96 -0.43
CA GLY A 373 -7.47 9.44 -1.79
C GLY A 373 -6.66 8.13 -1.81
N PHE A 374 -5.67 8.00 -0.93
CA PHE A 374 -4.92 6.76 -0.74
C PHE A 374 -5.86 5.61 -0.34
N ALA A 375 -6.73 5.84 0.65
CA ALA A 375 -7.74 4.88 1.07
C ALA A 375 -8.74 4.52 -0.06
N ALA A 376 -9.12 5.50 -0.89
CA ALA A 376 -10.04 5.27 -2.01
C ALA A 376 -9.49 4.25 -3.03
N MET A 377 -8.16 4.10 -3.16
CA MET A 377 -7.55 3.14 -4.08
C MET A 377 -7.86 1.69 -3.71
N PHE A 378 -8.13 1.41 -2.43
CA PHE A 378 -8.54 0.07 -1.96
C PHE A 378 -9.97 -0.28 -2.39
N THR A 379 -10.83 0.73 -2.54
CA THR A 379 -12.16 0.56 -3.13
C THR A 379 -12.05 0.30 -4.64
N ILE A 380 -11.17 1.02 -5.34
CA ILE A 380 -10.92 0.79 -6.76
C ILE A 380 -10.37 -0.62 -6.99
N GLY A 381 -9.39 -1.06 -6.20
CA GLY A 381 -8.82 -2.41 -6.30
C GLY A 381 -9.84 -3.51 -6.02
N GLU A 382 -10.76 -3.32 -5.06
CA GLU A 382 -11.88 -4.23 -4.85
C GLU A 382 -12.83 -4.30 -6.05
N VAL A 383 -13.28 -3.15 -6.56
CA VAL A 383 -14.25 -3.09 -7.67
C VAL A 383 -13.65 -3.69 -8.94
N LEU A 384 -12.43 -3.29 -9.30
CA LEU A 384 -11.73 -3.81 -10.47
C LEU A 384 -11.41 -5.30 -10.31
N GLY A 385 -10.89 -5.71 -9.14
CA GLY A 385 -10.61 -7.10 -8.83
C GLY A 385 -11.85 -7.97 -8.93
N ASN A 386 -12.98 -7.50 -8.41
CA ASN A 386 -14.25 -8.22 -8.49
C ASN A 386 -14.73 -8.38 -9.94
N ALA A 387 -14.60 -7.33 -10.76
CA ALA A 387 -14.97 -7.40 -12.17
C ALA A 387 -14.11 -8.43 -12.94
N ILE A 388 -12.81 -8.47 -12.66
CA ILE A 388 -11.86 -9.44 -13.26
C ILE A 388 -12.19 -10.87 -12.82
N VAL A 389 -12.41 -11.10 -11.52
CA VAL A 389 -12.77 -12.44 -11.00
C VAL A 389 -14.10 -12.91 -11.58
N THR A 390 -15.07 -12.01 -11.71
CA THR A 390 -16.38 -12.32 -12.31
C THR A 390 -16.24 -12.72 -13.78
N GLN A 391 -15.36 -12.05 -14.53
CA GLN A 391 -15.10 -12.35 -15.93
C GLN A 391 -14.38 -13.69 -16.13
N MET A 392 -13.47 -14.06 -15.22
CA MET A 392 -12.58 -15.22 -15.35
C MET A 392 -12.55 -16.10 -14.08
N PRO A 393 -13.69 -16.62 -13.60
CA PRO A 393 -13.77 -17.31 -12.30
C PRO A 393 -12.83 -18.52 -12.21
N ASP A 394 -12.67 -19.28 -13.30
CA ASP A 394 -11.80 -20.47 -13.34
C ASP A 394 -10.32 -20.14 -13.04
N LYS A 395 -9.86 -18.92 -13.33
CA LYS A 395 -8.48 -18.50 -13.02
C LYS A 395 -8.25 -18.26 -11.52
N PHE A 396 -9.33 -18.05 -10.76
CA PHE A 396 -9.27 -17.64 -9.35
C PHE A 396 -9.93 -18.63 -8.41
N ALA A 397 -10.41 -19.77 -8.92
CA ALA A 397 -10.95 -20.85 -8.10
C ALA A 397 -9.85 -21.39 -7.15
N GLU A 398 -10.22 -21.63 -5.91
CA GLU A 398 -9.35 -22.33 -4.96
C GLU A 398 -9.15 -23.78 -5.43
N ALA A 399 -7.92 -24.28 -5.40
CA ALA A 399 -7.68 -25.69 -5.67
C ALA A 399 -8.44 -26.52 -4.62
N ALA A 400 -9.31 -27.43 -5.05
CA ALA A 400 -10.09 -28.27 -4.15
C ALA A 400 -9.14 -28.99 -3.17
N MET A 401 -9.28 -28.70 -1.87
CA MET A 401 -8.62 -29.47 -0.83
C MET A 401 -9.14 -30.93 -0.92
N PRO A 402 -8.28 -31.95 -1.07
CA PRO A 402 -8.76 -33.32 -1.16
C PRO A 402 -9.54 -33.71 0.11
N GLU A 403 -10.74 -34.28 -0.06
CA GLU A 403 -11.68 -34.67 1.02
C GLU A 403 -11.09 -35.66 2.05
N THR A 404 -9.89 -36.19 1.80
CA THR A 404 -9.18 -37.04 2.74
C THR A 404 -7.83 -36.43 3.07
N MET A 405 -7.78 -35.69 4.18
CA MET A 405 -6.52 -35.56 4.92
C MET A 405 -6.13 -36.97 5.40
N PRO A 406 -4.99 -37.55 4.97
CA PRO A 406 -4.54 -38.79 5.55
C PRO A 406 -4.34 -38.57 7.04
N LYS A 407 -4.99 -39.40 7.87
CA LYS A 407 -4.75 -39.45 9.31
C LYS A 407 -3.31 -39.89 9.57
N THR A 408 -2.39 -38.94 9.63
CA THR A 408 -1.11 -39.13 10.30
C THR A 408 -1.03 -38.13 11.43
N GLY A 409 -1.44 -38.58 12.62
CA GLY A 409 -0.91 -38.00 13.85
C GLY A 409 0.60 -38.20 13.92
N LEU A 410 1.27 -37.39 14.75
CA LEU A 410 2.71 -37.08 14.81
C LEU A 410 3.02 -35.86 13.92
N GLY A 411 3.29 -34.66 14.42
CA GLY A 411 4.13 -34.34 15.57
C GLY A 411 5.60 -34.44 15.17
N GLY A 412 6.19 -33.33 14.70
CA GLY A 412 7.64 -33.13 14.68
C GLY A 412 8.31 -33.00 13.31
N ALA A 413 9.07 -31.90 13.19
CA ALA A 413 10.21 -31.65 12.30
C ALA A 413 9.91 -31.39 10.81
N SER A 414 9.56 -30.14 10.49
CA SER A 414 10.02 -29.50 9.25
C SER A 414 11.32 -28.76 9.52
N ASN A 415 12.33 -29.08 8.72
CA ASN A 415 13.68 -28.54 8.71
C ASN A 415 13.65 -26.99 8.68
N PRO A 416 14.51 -26.26 9.42
CA PRO A 416 14.52 -24.79 9.41
C PRO A 416 14.90 -24.17 8.04
N ALA A 417 15.33 -24.99 7.08
CA ALA A 417 15.57 -24.57 5.71
C ALA A 417 14.28 -24.38 4.87
N ASP A 418 13.18 -25.03 5.23
CA ASP A 418 11.94 -25.01 4.41
C ASP A 418 10.99 -23.86 4.77
N ALA A 419 11.11 -23.28 5.97
CA ALA A 419 10.36 -22.10 6.38
C ALA A 419 10.78 -20.83 5.61
N ALA A 420 12.01 -20.81 5.07
CA ALA A 420 12.53 -19.72 4.25
C ALA A 420 12.01 -19.75 2.80
N THR A 421 11.53 -20.90 2.32
CA THR A 421 11.07 -21.10 0.94
C THR A 421 9.57 -20.83 0.72
N ILE A 422 8.77 -20.77 1.79
CA ILE A 422 7.32 -20.49 1.71
C ILE A 422 7.03 -18.99 1.64
N LEU A 423 8.04 -18.13 1.86
CA LEU A 423 7.91 -16.67 1.81
C LEU A 423 7.96 -16.08 0.38
N TRP A 424 8.16 -16.89 -0.67
CA TRP A 424 8.53 -16.39 -2.01
C TRP A 424 7.55 -16.67 -3.16
N SER A 425 6.39 -17.28 -2.90
CA SER A 425 5.51 -17.75 -3.99
C SER A 425 4.46 -16.76 -4.52
N VAL A 426 4.48 -15.47 -4.13
CA VAL A 426 3.66 -14.43 -4.81
C VAL A 426 4.49 -13.26 -5.37
N LEU A 427 5.76 -13.14 -4.99
CA LEU A 427 6.71 -12.15 -5.55
C LEU A 427 7.47 -12.65 -6.81
N GLY A 428 7.39 -13.95 -7.12
CA GLY A 428 8.15 -14.56 -8.22
C GLY A 428 7.81 -14.09 -9.64
N VAL A 429 6.68 -13.42 -9.85
CA VAL A 429 6.30 -12.89 -11.18
C VAL A 429 6.64 -11.41 -11.33
N MET A 430 6.74 -10.63 -10.26
CA MET A 430 7.10 -9.20 -10.34
C MET A 430 8.60 -8.92 -10.13
N LEU A 431 9.35 -9.75 -9.41
CA LEU A 431 10.80 -9.55 -9.25
C LEU A 431 11.63 -9.96 -10.48
N ALA A 432 11.06 -10.69 -11.44
CA ALA A 432 11.77 -11.11 -12.65
C ALA A 432 12.01 -9.96 -13.66
N ALA A 433 11.30 -8.83 -13.54
CA ALA A 433 11.43 -7.70 -14.47
C ALA A 433 12.56 -6.72 -14.11
N GLY A 434 12.99 -6.64 -12.84
CA GLY A 434 14.06 -5.72 -12.38
C GLY A 434 15.49 -6.27 -12.48
N GLY A 435 15.67 -7.59 -12.66
CA GLY A 435 16.97 -8.26 -12.45
C GLY A 435 17.91 -8.39 -13.66
N VAL A 436 17.62 -7.79 -14.82
CA VAL A 436 18.39 -8.08 -16.06
C VAL A 436 19.44 -7.00 -16.44
N PHE A 437 19.51 -5.85 -15.77
CA PHE A 437 20.46 -4.78 -16.18
C PHE A 437 21.73 -4.60 -15.35
N SER A 438 21.95 -5.39 -14.29
CA SER A 438 23.14 -5.25 -13.43
C SER A 438 24.24 -6.28 -13.72
N LEU A 439 24.59 -6.53 -14.98
CA LEU A 439 25.83 -7.22 -15.33
C LEU A 439 26.43 -6.70 -16.64
N ARG A 440 27.08 -5.53 -16.60
CA ARG A 440 28.30 -5.24 -17.39
C ARG A 440 28.91 -3.89 -17.04
N LYS A 441 29.74 -3.86 -15.99
CA LYS A 441 30.83 -2.88 -15.89
C LYS A 441 31.99 -3.43 -15.07
N LYS A 442 32.96 -4.04 -15.77
CA LYS A 442 34.41 -3.87 -15.55
C LYS A 442 35.19 -4.81 -16.46
N ALA A 443 35.84 -4.21 -17.47
CA ALA A 443 37.25 -4.43 -17.79
C ALA A 443 37.54 -3.73 -19.12
N VAL A 444 38.24 -2.59 -19.09
CA VAL A 444 39.50 -2.36 -19.82
C VAL A 444 40.28 -1.29 -19.04
N LYS A 445 41.57 -1.53 -18.90
CA LYS A 445 42.60 -0.71 -18.25
C LYS A 445 42.77 0.67 -18.87
#